data_AF-A0A644XUE5-F1
#
_entry.id   AF-A0A644XUE5-F1
#
_cell.length_a   1.000
_cell.length_b   1.000
_cell.length_c   1.000
_cell.angle_alpha   90.00
_cell.angle_beta   90.00
_cell.angle_gamma   90.00
#
_symmetry.space_group_name_H-M   'P 1'
#
loop_
_entity.id
_entity.type
_entity.pdbx_description
1 polymer ?
#
loop_
_entity_poly.entity_id
_entity_poly.type
_entity_poly.pdbx_seq_one_letter_code
_entity_poly.pdbx_strand_id
1 'polypeptide(L)'
;MATKKKDAVPMQELEQETTALIIKTDAHLGVIDDNFDILKVEIGKQMMKYQGLVFTDETIKEAKATKAELNKMIATLEDNRKAIKRKWNDPYNAFEAKVKEVLALIQGPLAEIDKQIVDFEERRKAEKRKAVEADIERQLSSVLGSNQDYIRQCGIMWDDRWLNAGMSMTQVNMDISNQIGKMLSDISTIQSVCEGDTMVMELLSAYQGNKNLNLTLQMRKDLLAKREAIQRMQEEEEQRKKEAAAKVKAVPAVQPLEPEPIDNEEPAYGDEEEDSEYEEPAFDNGTSVPTPPPASPTLYKVAFEVTMTTDQMKAIVEYFSAHGIPFKKISHSRAN
;
A
#
# COMPACT_ATOMS: atom_id res chain seq x y z
N MET A 1 -55.12 -13.13 -35.39
CA MET A 1 -53.81 -12.64 -34.89
C MET A 1 -52.83 -13.81 -34.91
N ALA A 2 -51.60 -13.61 -35.39
CA ALA A 2 -50.69 -14.70 -35.69
C ALA A 2 -49.92 -15.20 -34.45
N THR A 3 -49.99 -16.49 -34.17
CA THR A 3 -49.14 -17.18 -33.20
C THR A 3 -47.76 -17.40 -33.82
N LYS A 4 -46.76 -16.62 -33.41
CA LYS A 4 -45.36 -16.88 -33.78
C LYS A 4 -44.90 -18.18 -33.13
N LYS A 5 -44.81 -19.26 -33.91
CA LYS A 5 -43.99 -20.42 -33.56
C LYS A 5 -42.56 -19.92 -33.34
N LYS A 6 -41.98 -20.32 -32.21
CA LYS A 6 -40.55 -20.15 -31.96
C LYS A 6 -39.88 -21.33 -32.66
N ASP A 7 -39.35 -21.12 -33.85
CA ASP A 7 -38.57 -22.14 -34.53
C ASP A 7 -37.29 -22.38 -33.73
N ALA A 8 -37.32 -23.41 -32.90
CA ALA A 8 -36.12 -23.96 -32.27
C ALA A 8 -35.31 -24.59 -33.40
N VAL A 9 -34.25 -23.91 -33.81
CA VAL A 9 -33.22 -24.52 -34.67
C VAL A 9 -32.73 -25.76 -33.92
N PRO A 10 -32.90 -26.97 -34.47
CA PRO A 10 -32.41 -28.16 -33.80
C PRO A 10 -30.90 -28.03 -33.72
N MET A 11 -30.34 -28.07 -32.50
CA MET A 11 -28.92 -28.38 -32.39
C MET A 11 -28.74 -29.73 -33.05
N GLN A 12 -27.96 -29.75 -34.13
CA GLN A 12 -27.54 -31.00 -34.72
C GLN A 12 -26.84 -31.79 -33.61
N GLU A 13 -27.34 -32.99 -33.33
CA GLU A 13 -26.51 -34.03 -32.74
C GLU A 13 -25.38 -34.28 -33.73
N LEU A 14 -24.33 -33.48 -33.61
CA LEU A 14 -22.98 -33.92 -33.88
C LEU A 14 -22.78 -35.08 -32.91
N GLU A 15 -23.12 -36.28 -33.38
CA GLU A 15 -22.61 -37.52 -32.84
C GLU A 15 -21.13 -37.29 -32.62
N GLN A 16 -20.72 -37.24 -31.35
CA GLN A 16 -19.32 -37.15 -31.01
C GLN A 16 -18.73 -38.52 -31.35
N GLU A 17 -18.40 -38.70 -32.64
CA GLU A 17 -17.29 -39.55 -33.03
C GLU A 17 -16.13 -39.13 -32.15
N THR A 18 -15.92 -39.91 -31.10
CA THR A 18 -14.75 -39.84 -30.23
C THR A 18 -13.61 -40.43 -31.03
N THR A 19 -13.23 -39.69 -32.07
CA THR A 19 -12.09 -39.93 -32.95
C THR A 19 -10.86 -39.78 -32.10
N ALA A 20 -10.56 -40.85 -31.37
CA ALA A 20 -9.35 -40.99 -30.59
C ALA A 20 -8.20 -40.75 -31.56
N LEU A 21 -7.48 -39.64 -31.34
CA LEU A 21 -6.30 -39.24 -32.11
C LEU A 21 -5.14 -40.19 -31.77
N ILE A 22 -5.28 -41.44 -32.25
CA ILE A 22 -4.31 -42.50 -32.05
C ILE A 22 -3.21 -42.33 -33.09
N ILE A 23 -2.05 -41.89 -32.62
CA ILE A 23 -0.81 -41.93 -33.41
C ILE A 23 -0.44 -43.39 -33.61
N LYS A 24 -0.84 -43.98 -34.74
CA LYS A 24 -0.41 -45.31 -35.17
C LYS A 24 1.03 -45.19 -35.67
N THR A 25 1.98 -45.83 -35.00
CA THR A 25 3.40 -45.81 -35.40
C THR A 25 4.08 -47.10 -34.97
N ASP A 26 4.54 -47.87 -35.95
CA ASP A 26 5.33 -49.07 -35.74
C ASP A 26 6.82 -48.68 -35.61
N ALA A 27 7.30 -48.62 -34.37
CA ALA A 27 8.69 -48.30 -34.07
C ALA A 27 9.58 -49.54 -34.22
N HIS A 28 10.08 -49.78 -35.44
CA HIS A 28 11.12 -50.79 -35.68
C HIS A 28 12.48 -50.29 -35.16
N LEU A 29 12.76 -50.50 -33.87
CA LEU A 29 14.11 -50.30 -33.34
C LEU A 29 15.05 -51.30 -34.03
N GLY A 30 16.11 -50.77 -34.65
CA GLY A 30 17.07 -51.59 -35.39
C GLY A 30 18.00 -52.41 -34.50
N VAL A 31 18.93 -53.10 -35.15
CA VAL A 31 20.16 -53.60 -34.53
C VAL A 31 21.32 -52.76 -35.10
N ILE A 32 22.33 -52.45 -34.29
CA ILE A 32 23.57 -51.84 -34.78
C ILE A 32 24.53 -52.98 -35.10
N ASP A 33 24.67 -53.30 -36.38
CA ASP A 33 25.70 -54.23 -36.84
C ASP A 33 27.07 -53.55 -36.71
N ASP A 34 27.89 -54.05 -35.78
CA ASP A 34 29.22 -53.52 -35.51
C ASP A 34 30.34 -54.53 -35.84
N ASN A 35 31.57 -54.03 -35.92
CA ASN A 35 32.77 -54.83 -36.11
C ASN A 35 33.74 -54.71 -34.90
N PHE A 36 33.22 -54.42 -33.71
CA PHE A 36 34.02 -54.03 -32.55
C PHE A 36 35.04 -55.09 -32.15
N ASP A 37 34.77 -56.37 -32.33
CA ASP A 37 35.75 -57.42 -32.01
C ASP A 37 36.95 -57.43 -32.98
N ILE A 38 36.71 -57.19 -34.27
CA ILE A 38 37.79 -57.00 -35.26
C ILE A 38 38.54 -55.69 -34.96
N LEU A 39 37.81 -54.62 -34.64
CA LEU A 39 38.37 -53.30 -34.32
C LEU A 39 39.23 -53.33 -33.04
N LYS A 40 38.81 -54.04 -31.98
CA LYS A 40 39.59 -54.24 -30.75
C LYS A 40 40.93 -54.94 -31.03
N VAL A 41 40.92 -55.98 -31.87
CA VAL A 41 42.14 -56.71 -32.26
C VAL A 41 43.10 -55.79 -33.02
N GLU A 42 42.59 -55.00 -33.96
CA GLU A 42 43.43 -54.09 -34.74
C GLU A 42 43.98 -52.92 -33.91
N ILE A 43 43.14 -52.28 -33.08
CA ILE A 43 43.59 -51.26 -32.12
C ILE A 43 44.64 -51.85 -31.17
N GLY A 44 44.41 -53.06 -30.62
CA GLY A 44 45.37 -53.74 -29.74
C GLY A 44 46.74 -53.94 -30.39
N LYS A 45 46.78 -54.36 -31.67
CA LYS A 45 48.03 -54.45 -32.44
C LYS A 45 48.72 -53.11 -32.64
N GLN A 46 47.95 -52.05 -32.92
CA GLN A 46 48.51 -50.72 -33.08
C GLN A 46 49.04 -50.16 -31.75
N MET A 47 48.38 -50.47 -30.62
CA MET A 47 48.81 -50.03 -29.29
C MET A 47 50.12 -50.69 -28.82
N MET A 48 50.45 -51.90 -29.28
CA MET A 48 51.75 -52.54 -28.98
C MET A 48 52.96 -51.67 -29.42
N LYS A 49 52.81 -50.81 -30.44
CA LYS A 49 53.87 -49.89 -30.88
C LYS A 49 54.21 -48.80 -29.85
N TYR A 50 53.30 -48.54 -28.91
CA TYR A 50 53.47 -47.53 -27.85
C TYR A 50 53.79 -48.17 -26.49
N GLN A 51 53.79 -49.51 -26.41
CA GLN A 51 54.05 -50.25 -25.18
C GLN A 51 55.55 -50.29 -24.88
N GLY A 52 55.97 -49.78 -23.71
CA GLY A 52 57.37 -49.72 -23.32
C GLY A 52 58.15 -48.50 -23.83
N LEU A 53 57.50 -47.51 -24.46
CA LEU A 53 58.14 -46.23 -24.76
C LEU A 53 58.51 -45.49 -23.47
N VAL A 54 59.81 -45.20 -23.30
CA VAL A 54 60.35 -44.38 -22.22
C VAL A 54 60.84 -43.07 -22.82
N PHE A 55 60.16 -41.96 -22.51
CA PHE A 55 60.54 -40.64 -23.00
C PHE A 55 61.52 -39.96 -22.04
N THR A 56 62.66 -39.52 -22.56
CA THR A 56 63.65 -38.66 -21.89
C THR A 56 63.45 -37.20 -22.28
N ASP A 57 64.13 -36.26 -21.59
CA ASP A 57 63.97 -34.82 -21.81
C ASP A 57 64.22 -34.37 -23.26
N GLU A 58 65.12 -35.04 -23.97
CA GLU A 58 65.43 -34.78 -25.39
C GLU A 58 64.29 -35.21 -26.33
N THR A 59 63.48 -36.18 -25.93
CA THR A 59 62.39 -36.79 -26.73
C THR A 59 60.99 -36.21 -26.44
N ILE A 60 60.88 -35.19 -25.58
CA ILE A 60 59.59 -34.57 -25.19
C ILE A 60 58.74 -34.11 -26.39
N LYS A 61 59.36 -33.71 -27.50
CA LYS A 61 58.65 -33.34 -28.73
C LYS A 61 57.92 -34.53 -29.35
N GLU A 62 58.55 -35.70 -29.37
CA GLU A 62 57.99 -36.95 -29.90
C GLU A 62 56.89 -37.46 -28.98
N ALA A 63 57.10 -37.43 -27.66
CA ALA A 63 56.07 -37.74 -26.66
C ALA A 63 54.77 -36.93 -26.86
N LYS A 64 54.91 -35.62 -27.15
CA LYS A 64 53.77 -34.74 -27.45
C LYS A 64 53.09 -35.09 -28.77
N ALA A 65 53.85 -35.48 -29.80
CA ALA A 65 53.30 -35.92 -31.08
C ALA A 65 52.52 -37.24 -30.95
N THR A 66 53.10 -38.26 -30.29
CA THR A 66 52.45 -39.54 -30.00
C THR A 66 51.17 -39.35 -29.19
N LYS A 67 51.18 -38.50 -28.16
CA LYS A 67 49.96 -38.16 -27.39
C LYS A 67 48.89 -37.51 -28.27
N ALA A 68 49.27 -36.63 -29.20
CA ALA A 68 48.32 -36.00 -30.12
C ALA A 68 47.72 -37.01 -31.12
N GLU A 69 48.52 -37.96 -31.61
CA GLU A 69 48.07 -39.05 -32.48
C GLU A 69 47.05 -39.96 -31.77
N LEU A 70 47.36 -40.44 -30.56
CA LEU A 70 46.45 -41.25 -29.76
C LEU A 70 45.13 -40.51 -29.45
N ASN A 71 45.20 -39.23 -29.09
CA ASN A 71 44.01 -38.41 -28.89
C ASN A 71 43.18 -38.24 -30.16
N LYS A 72 43.82 -38.17 -31.35
CA LYS A 72 43.12 -38.12 -32.64
C LYS A 72 42.43 -39.45 -32.96
N MET A 73 43.03 -40.59 -32.63
CA MET A 73 42.38 -41.91 -32.76
C MET A 73 41.14 -42.00 -31.86
N ILE A 74 41.25 -41.59 -30.60
CA ILE A 74 40.12 -41.52 -29.64
C ILE A 74 39.01 -40.60 -30.17
N ALA A 75 39.35 -39.39 -30.59
CA ALA A 75 38.39 -38.43 -31.15
C ALA A 75 37.64 -39.01 -32.36
N THR A 76 38.35 -39.68 -33.26
CA THR A 76 37.76 -40.31 -34.47
C THR A 76 36.71 -41.37 -34.12
N LEU A 77 37.00 -42.25 -33.16
CA LEU A 77 36.05 -43.28 -32.70
C LEU A 77 34.83 -42.65 -32.01
N GLU A 78 35.07 -41.66 -31.16
CA GLU A 78 34.05 -40.98 -30.39
C GLU A 78 33.12 -40.13 -31.28
N ASP A 79 33.66 -39.55 -32.37
CA ASP A 79 32.88 -38.83 -33.39
C ASP A 79 32.08 -39.77 -34.29
N ASN A 80 32.62 -40.96 -34.64
CA ASN A 80 31.83 -42.01 -35.29
C ASN A 80 30.66 -42.47 -34.40
N ARG A 81 30.89 -42.69 -33.09
CA ARG A 81 29.82 -43.01 -32.13
C ARG A 81 28.76 -41.90 -32.07
N LYS A 82 29.18 -40.62 -32.02
CA LYS A 82 28.24 -39.47 -32.08
C LYS A 82 27.46 -39.43 -33.39
N ALA A 83 28.09 -39.73 -34.53
CA ALA A 83 27.45 -39.74 -35.84
C ALA A 83 26.39 -40.85 -35.95
N ILE A 84 26.68 -42.05 -35.43
CA ILE A 84 25.69 -43.14 -35.33
C ILE A 84 24.53 -42.74 -34.42
N LYS A 85 24.81 -42.16 -33.24
CA LYS A 85 23.76 -41.67 -32.32
C LYS A 85 22.86 -40.60 -32.97
N ARG A 86 23.41 -39.71 -33.80
CA ARG A 86 22.60 -38.73 -34.56
C ARG A 86 21.67 -39.45 -35.54
N LYS A 87 22.22 -40.28 -36.44
CA LYS A 87 21.43 -41.08 -37.40
C LYS A 87 20.33 -41.93 -36.76
N TRP A 88 20.60 -42.45 -35.56
CA TRP A 88 19.62 -43.22 -34.78
C TRP A 88 18.49 -42.36 -34.23
N ASN A 89 18.80 -41.15 -33.76
CA ASN A 89 17.81 -40.21 -33.24
C ASN A 89 17.12 -39.39 -34.33
N ASP A 90 17.69 -39.25 -35.53
CA ASP A 90 17.10 -38.52 -36.66
C ASP A 90 15.65 -38.96 -36.99
N PRO A 91 15.30 -40.27 -37.10
CA PRO A 91 13.91 -40.68 -37.29
C PRO A 91 13.00 -40.35 -36.09
N TYR A 92 13.52 -40.40 -34.86
CA TYR A 92 12.79 -39.99 -33.66
C TYR A 92 12.53 -38.48 -33.65
N ASN A 93 13.54 -37.67 -33.95
CA ASN A 93 13.44 -36.21 -34.04
C ASN A 93 12.45 -35.80 -35.15
N ALA A 94 12.45 -36.50 -36.29
CA ALA A 94 11.50 -36.27 -37.38
C ALA A 94 10.07 -36.67 -37.02
N PHE A 95 9.88 -37.73 -36.22
CA PHE A 95 8.59 -38.10 -35.65
C PHE A 95 8.13 -37.04 -34.62
N GLU A 96 9.00 -36.64 -33.69
CA GLU A 96 8.71 -35.62 -32.68
C GLU A 96 8.32 -34.27 -33.33
N ALA A 97 8.99 -33.87 -34.41
CA ALA A 97 8.65 -32.69 -35.19
C ALA A 97 7.23 -32.78 -35.77
N LYS A 98 6.87 -33.89 -36.42
CA LYS A 98 5.51 -34.12 -36.95
C LYS A 98 4.44 -34.14 -35.85
N VAL A 99 4.75 -34.71 -34.68
CA VAL A 99 3.84 -34.66 -33.52
C VAL A 99 3.66 -33.22 -33.03
N LYS A 100 4.73 -32.42 -32.97
CA LYS A 100 4.66 -31.00 -32.62
C LYS A 100 3.87 -30.17 -33.64
N GLU A 101 4.01 -30.45 -34.93
CA GLU A 101 3.20 -29.83 -36.00
C GLU A 101 1.71 -30.13 -35.80
N VAL A 102 1.34 -31.39 -35.54
CA VAL A 102 -0.06 -31.78 -35.26
C VAL A 102 -0.58 -31.14 -33.96
N LEU A 103 0.23 -31.05 -32.91
CA LEU A 103 -0.13 -30.37 -31.68
C LEU A 103 -0.34 -28.85 -31.89
N ALA A 104 0.48 -28.21 -32.73
CA ALA A 104 0.36 -26.79 -33.04
C ALA A 104 -0.98 -26.44 -33.71
N LEU A 105 -1.54 -27.34 -34.54
CA LEU A 105 -2.87 -27.20 -35.14
C LEU A 105 -4.01 -27.11 -34.09
N ILE A 106 -3.80 -27.69 -32.90
CA ILE A 106 -4.76 -27.65 -31.78
C ILE A 106 -4.47 -26.45 -30.87
N GLN A 107 -3.20 -26.14 -30.61
CA GLN A 107 -2.78 -25.05 -29.73
C GLN A 107 -3.23 -23.66 -30.22
N GLY A 108 -3.21 -23.40 -31.53
CA GLY A 108 -3.68 -22.14 -32.10
C GLY A 108 -5.15 -21.83 -31.78
N PRO A 109 -6.10 -22.70 -32.18
CA PRO A 109 -7.51 -22.56 -31.82
C PRO A 109 -7.77 -22.54 -30.31
N LEU A 110 -7.03 -23.33 -29.51
CA LEU A 110 -7.16 -23.33 -28.06
C LEU A 110 -6.84 -21.96 -27.44
N ALA A 111 -5.71 -21.36 -27.82
CA ALA A 111 -5.31 -20.04 -27.31
C ALA A 111 -6.29 -18.92 -27.71
N GLU A 112 -6.89 -19.01 -28.90
CA GLU A 112 -7.93 -18.07 -29.35
C GLU A 112 -9.24 -18.26 -28.56
N ILE A 113 -9.63 -19.50 -28.23
CA ILE A 113 -10.77 -19.78 -27.35
C ILE A 113 -10.52 -19.24 -25.93
N ASP A 114 -9.34 -19.49 -25.35
CA ASP A 114 -8.96 -19.01 -24.02
C ASP A 114 -9.03 -17.48 -23.95
N LYS A 115 -8.52 -16.79 -24.99
CA LYS A 115 -8.64 -15.34 -25.13
C LYS A 115 -10.09 -14.89 -25.23
N GLN A 116 -10.92 -15.54 -26.06
CA GLN A 116 -12.34 -15.18 -26.19
C GLN A 116 -13.12 -15.37 -24.88
N ILE A 117 -12.75 -16.35 -24.04
CA ILE A 117 -13.31 -16.54 -22.70
C ILE A 117 -12.93 -15.36 -21.78
N VAL A 118 -11.66 -14.94 -21.78
CA VAL A 118 -11.21 -13.75 -21.02
C VAL A 118 -11.92 -12.48 -21.51
N ASP A 119 -11.92 -12.21 -22.81
CA ASP A 119 -12.59 -11.06 -23.42
C ASP A 119 -14.11 -11.05 -23.14
N PHE A 120 -14.74 -12.22 -22.99
CA PHE A 120 -16.15 -12.35 -22.58
C PHE A 120 -16.35 -12.08 -21.09
N GLU A 121 -15.52 -12.64 -20.22
CA GLU A 121 -15.52 -12.39 -18.77
C GLU A 121 -15.34 -10.91 -18.45
N GLU A 122 -14.40 -10.24 -19.11
CA GLU A 122 -14.13 -8.80 -18.93
C GLU A 122 -15.30 -7.94 -19.42
N ARG A 123 -15.84 -8.21 -20.63
CA ARG A 123 -17.04 -7.51 -21.11
C ARG A 123 -18.22 -7.69 -20.17
N ARG A 124 -18.48 -8.92 -19.69
CA ARG A 124 -19.54 -9.20 -18.70
C ARG A 124 -19.33 -8.41 -17.40
N LYS A 125 -18.09 -8.35 -16.87
CA LYS A 125 -17.76 -7.56 -15.68
C LYS A 125 -17.95 -6.06 -15.93
N ALA A 126 -17.56 -5.54 -17.09
CA ALA A 126 -17.70 -4.13 -17.46
C ALA A 126 -19.17 -3.71 -17.67
N GLU A 127 -19.98 -4.54 -18.33
CA GLU A 127 -21.43 -4.33 -18.46
C GLU A 127 -22.12 -4.36 -17.10
N LYS A 128 -21.79 -5.34 -16.25
CA LYS A 128 -22.33 -5.43 -14.90
C LYS A 128 -21.91 -4.23 -14.04
N ARG A 129 -20.66 -3.78 -14.15
CA ARG A 129 -20.17 -2.56 -13.48
C ARG A 129 -21.03 -1.34 -13.86
N LYS A 130 -21.26 -1.10 -15.15
CA LYS A 130 -22.13 -0.01 -15.62
C LYS A 130 -23.55 -0.13 -15.09
N ALA A 131 -24.11 -1.33 -15.03
CA ALA A 131 -25.43 -1.58 -14.45
C ALA A 131 -25.48 -1.23 -12.96
N VAL A 132 -24.44 -1.57 -12.19
CA VAL A 132 -24.33 -1.26 -10.76
C VAL A 132 -24.12 0.24 -10.51
N GLU A 133 -23.27 0.90 -11.29
CA GLU A 133 -23.09 2.36 -11.24
C GLU A 133 -24.41 3.10 -11.56
N ALA A 134 -25.17 2.63 -12.55
CA ALA A 134 -26.50 3.16 -12.85
C ALA A 134 -27.55 2.85 -11.76
N ASP A 135 -27.44 1.71 -11.06
CA ASP A 135 -28.32 1.38 -9.94
C ASP A 135 -28.05 2.27 -8.72
N ILE A 136 -26.77 2.50 -8.39
CA ILE A 136 -26.33 3.49 -7.39
C ILE A 136 -26.92 4.87 -7.70
N GLU A 137 -26.74 5.35 -8.94
CA GLU A 137 -27.26 6.66 -9.36
C GLU A 137 -28.80 6.74 -9.27
N ARG A 138 -29.51 5.66 -9.66
CA ARG A 138 -30.98 5.58 -9.55
C ARG A 138 -31.45 5.60 -8.10
N GLN A 139 -30.78 4.86 -7.21
CA GLN A 139 -31.14 4.83 -5.79
C GLN A 139 -30.82 6.15 -5.10
N LEU A 140 -29.67 6.78 -5.38
CA LEU A 140 -29.34 8.13 -4.91
C LEU A 140 -30.31 9.19 -5.45
N SER A 141 -30.79 9.04 -6.68
CA SER A 141 -31.85 9.89 -7.26
C SER A 141 -33.23 9.70 -6.63
N SER A 142 -33.42 8.63 -5.85
CA SER A 142 -34.65 8.38 -5.09
C SER A 142 -34.59 8.94 -3.66
N VAL A 143 -33.43 9.42 -3.21
CA VAL A 143 -33.27 10.12 -1.92
C VAL A 143 -33.79 11.55 -2.06
N LEU A 144 -34.67 11.96 -1.15
CA LEU A 144 -35.29 13.29 -1.18
C LEU A 144 -34.46 14.33 -0.41
N GLY A 145 -34.37 15.54 -0.97
CA GLY A 145 -33.83 16.72 -0.31
C GLY A 145 -32.30 16.72 -0.13
N SER A 146 -31.82 17.56 0.79
CA SER A 146 -30.38 17.81 1.03
C SER A 146 -29.56 16.58 1.41
N ASN A 147 -30.22 15.51 1.88
CA ASN A 147 -29.55 14.23 2.18
C ASN A 147 -29.00 13.55 0.91
N GLN A 148 -29.54 13.84 -0.28
CA GLN A 148 -29.05 13.28 -1.55
C GLN A 148 -27.59 13.67 -1.80
N ASP A 149 -27.31 14.98 -1.87
CA ASP A 149 -25.97 15.50 -2.18
C ASP A 149 -24.96 15.14 -1.10
N TYR A 150 -25.40 15.12 0.16
CA TYR A 150 -24.58 14.70 1.28
C TYR A 150 -24.19 13.21 1.18
N ILE A 151 -25.13 12.32 0.85
CA ILE A 151 -24.83 10.88 0.66
C ILE A 151 -23.96 10.66 -0.59
N ARG A 152 -24.17 11.41 -1.68
CA ARG A 152 -23.26 11.41 -2.84
C ARG A 152 -21.82 11.72 -2.43
N GLN A 153 -21.62 12.72 -1.57
CA GLN A 153 -20.30 13.10 -1.06
C GLN A 153 -19.70 12.08 -0.06
N CYS A 154 -20.53 11.40 0.72
CA CYS A 154 -20.08 10.29 1.58
C CYS A 154 -19.57 9.09 0.73
N GLY A 155 -20.24 8.82 -0.39
CA GLY A 155 -19.90 7.78 -1.35
C GLY A 155 -20.30 6.36 -0.89
N ILE A 156 -20.94 5.62 -1.79
CA ILE A 156 -21.23 4.20 -1.62
C ILE A 156 -19.91 3.41 -1.60
N MET A 157 -19.78 2.47 -0.66
CA MET A 157 -18.63 1.57 -0.61
C MET A 157 -18.81 0.50 -1.69
N TRP A 158 -17.92 0.51 -2.67
CA TRP A 158 -17.87 -0.49 -3.73
C TRP A 158 -17.36 -1.84 -3.21
N ASP A 159 -17.98 -2.93 -3.66
CA ASP A 159 -17.54 -4.30 -3.39
C ASP A 159 -17.33 -5.05 -4.71
N ASP A 160 -16.10 -5.49 -4.98
CA ASP A 160 -15.78 -6.22 -6.22
C ASP A 160 -16.55 -7.54 -6.36
N ARG A 161 -17.06 -8.10 -5.25
CA ARG A 161 -17.95 -9.27 -5.30
C ARG A 161 -19.24 -8.99 -6.08
N TRP A 162 -19.67 -7.73 -6.17
CA TRP A 162 -20.78 -7.32 -7.03
C TRP A 162 -20.54 -7.65 -8.51
N LEU A 163 -19.30 -7.80 -8.96
CA LEU A 163 -18.97 -8.18 -10.34
C LEU A 163 -18.96 -9.70 -10.59
N ASN A 164 -19.06 -10.52 -9.55
CA ASN A 164 -19.04 -11.99 -9.66
C ASN A 164 -20.28 -12.52 -10.39
N ALA A 165 -20.10 -13.61 -11.15
CA ALA A 165 -21.18 -14.24 -11.92
C ALA A 165 -22.34 -14.72 -11.04
N GLY A 166 -22.04 -15.30 -9.86
CA GLY A 166 -23.04 -15.84 -8.94
C GLY A 166 -23.79 -14.79 -8.09
N MET A 167 -23.36 -13.52 -8.10
CA MET A 167 -24.05 -12.47 -7.32
C MET A 167 -25.15 -11.84 -8.19
N SER A 168 -26.41 -12.01 -7.81
CA SER A 168 -27.54 -11.44 -8.56
C SER A 168 -27.59 -9.92 -8.44
N MET A 169 -28.15 -9.25 -9.44
CA MET A 169 -28.38 -7.79 -9.37
C MET A 169 -29.27 -7.43 -8.18
N THR A 170 -30.26 -8.27 -7.84
CA THR A 170 -31.12 -8.10 -6.66
C THR A 170 -30.32 -8.02 -5.35
N GLN A 171 -29.29 -8.85 -5.18
CA GLN A 171 -28.41 -8.80 -4.00
C GLN A 171 -27.55 -7.53 -3.97
N VAL A 172 -27.01 -7.10 -5.12
CA VAL A 172 -26.25 -5.85 -5.22
C VAL A 172 -27.13 -4.64 -4.90
N ASN A 173 -28.35 -4.61 -5.45
CA ASN A 173 -29.31 -3.55 -5.21
C ASN A 173 -29.68 -3.45 -3.73
N MET A 174 -29.91 -4.59 -3.06
CA MET A 174 -30.19 -4.66 -1.64
C MET A 174 -29.01 -4.16 -0.78
N ASP A 175 -27.77 -4.49 -1.16
CA ASP A 175 -26.57 -4.01 -0.46
C ASP A 175 -26.42 -2.48 -0.58
N ILE A 176 -26.57 -1.93 -1.80
CA ILE A 176 -26.62 -0.47 -2.04
C ILE A 176 -27.73 0.19 -1.22
N SER A 177 -28.94 -0.39 -1.22
CA SER A 177 -30.08 0.12 -0.44
C SER A 177 -29.80 0.11 1.07
N ASN A 178 -29.15 -0.94 1.57
CA ASN A 178 -28.76 -1.04 2.98
C ASN A 178 -27.71 0.02 3.35
N GLN A 179 -26.73 0.29 2.48
CA GLN A 179 -25.74 1.36 2.70
C GLN A 179 -26.40 2.74 2.73
N ILE A 180 -27.29 3.04 1.76
CA ILE A 180 -28.05 4.31 1.72
C ILE A 180 -28.95 4.45 2.95
N GLY A 181 -29.73 3.41 3.28
CA GLY A 181 -30.62 3.40 4.43
C GLY A 181 -29.88 3.59 5.77
N LYS A 182 -28.72 2.94 5.93
CA LYS A 182 -27.84 3.16 7.08
C LYS A 182 -27.37 4.60 7.16
N MET A 183 -26.88 5.18 6.06
CA MET A 183 -26.43 6.59 6.06
C MET A 183 -27.58 7.55 6.40
N LEU A 184 -28.78 7.34 5.87
CA LEU A 184 -29.97 8.13 6.22
C LEU A 184 -30.31 8.03 7.72
N SER A 185 -30.25 6.82 8.29
CA SER A 185 -30.48 6.58 9.72
C SER A 185 -29.41 7.25 10.60
N ASP A 186 -28.14 7.16 10.21
CA ASP A 186 -27.02 7.77 10.92
C ASP A 186 -27.11 9.31 10.87
N ILE A 187 -27.43 9.91 9.71
CA ILE A 187 -27.65 11.36 9.53
C ILE A 187 -28.80 11.83 10.43
N SER A 188 -29.95 11.15 10.38
CA SER A 188 -31.11 11.46 11.22
C SER A 188 -30.78 11.40 12.71
N THR A 189 -29.98 10.41 13.12
CA THR A 189 -29.49 10.29 14.50
C THR A 189 -28.61 11.47 14.89
N ILE A 190 -27.64 11.87 14.05
CA ILE A 190 -26.75 13.01 14.31
C ILE A 190 -27.56 14.32 14.43
N GLN A 191 -28.53 14.52 13.54
CA GLN A 191 -29.40 15.69 13.53
C GLN A 191 -30.28 15.76 14.79
N SER A 192 -30.99 14.69 15.13
CA SER A 192 -31.87 14.64 16.32
C SER A 192 -31.08 14.79 17.63
N VAL A 193 -29.93 14.13 17.74
CA VAL A 193 -29.09 14.17 18.94
C VAL A 193 -28.42 15.54 19.14
N CYS A 194 -28.42 16.41 18.13
CA CYS A 194 -27.88 17.78 18.20
C CYS A 194 -28.91 18.84 17.79
N GLU A 195 -30.20 18.56 17.96
CA GLU A 195 -31.29 19.47 17.60
C GLU A 195 -31.13 20.83 18.31
N GLY A 196 -31.15 21.92 17.53
CA GLY A 196 -30.93 23.28 18.02
C GLY A 196 -29.47 23.68 18.29
N ASP A 197 -28.50 22.77 18.12
CA ASP A 197 -27.07 23.05 18.37
C ASP A 197 -26.27 23.32 17.08
N THR A 198 -25.35 24.28 17.14
CA THR A 198 -24.42 24.59 16.04
C THR A 198 -23.44 23.45 15.71
N MET A 199 -23.20 22.50 16.63
CA MET A 199 -22.29 21.37 16.40
C MET A 199 -22.78 20.35 15.35
N VAL A 200 -24.04 20.40 14.93
CA VAL A 200 -24.59 19.51 13.87
C VAL A 200 -23.67 19.51 12.63
N MET A 201 -23.22 20.68 12.18
CA MET A 201 -22.41 20.80 10.96
C MET A 201 -21.02 20.14 11.09
N GLU A 202 -20.38 20.31 12.25
CA GLU A 202 -19.07 19.70 12.54
C GLU A 202 -19.17 18.18 12.59
N LEU A 203 -20.24 17.65 13.20
CA LEU A 203 -20.48 16.22 13.34
C LEU A 203 -20.89 15.57 12.02
N LEU A 204 -21.68 16.25 11.18
CA LEU A 204 -21.93 15.79 9.81
C LEU A 204 -20.63 15.78 8.99
N SER A 205 -19.82 16.85 9.04
CA SER A 205 -18.51 16.86 8.36
C SER A 205 -17.60 15.71 8.80
N ALA A 206 -17.57 15.39 10.10
CA ALA A 206 -16.86 14.22 10.63
C ALA A 206 -17.43 12.89 10.10
N TYR A 207 -18.77 12.73 10.11
CA TYR A 207 -19.43 11.52 9.60
C TYR A 207 -19.20 11.33 8.10
N GLN A 208 -19.21 12.40 7.30
CA GLN A 208 -18.90 12.35 5.87
C GLN A 208 -17.51 11.76 5.61
N GLY A 209 -16.51 12.10 6.43
CA GLY A 209 -15.16 11.54 6.33
C GLY A 209 -15.01 10.10 6.83
N ASN A 210 -15.77 9.69 7.85
CA ASN A 210 -15.55 8.41 8.55
C ASN A 210 -16.64 7.33 8.34
N LYS A 211 -17.85 7.72 7.88
CA LYS A 211 -19.07 6.89 7.73
C LYS A 211 -19.41 6.02 8.96
N ASN A 212 -19.02 6.49 10.14
CA ASN A 212 -19.08 5.80 11.41
C ASN A 212 -19.78 6.66 12.47
N LEU A 213 -21.05 6.33 12.72
CA LEU A 213 -21.89 7.00 13.70
C LEU A 213 -21.28 6.98 15.12
N ASN A 214 -20.66 5.86 15.53
CA ASN A 214 -20.09 5.73 16.88
C ASN A 214 -18.93 6.71 17.09
N LEU A 215 -17.99 6.80 16.13
CA LEU A 215 -16.88 7.76 16.20
C LEU A 215 -17.40 9.22 16.21
N THR A 216 -18.44 9.51 15.43
CA THR A 216 -19.08 10.82 15.40
C THR A 216 -19.78 11.17 16.73
N LEU A 217 -20.48 10.22 17.35
CA LEU A 217 -21.12 10.41 18.66
C LEU A 217 -20.10 10.52 19.81
N GLN A 218 -18.92 9.88 19.69
CA GLN A 218 -17.79 10.11 20.60
C GLN A 218 -17.27 11.54 20.47
N MET A 219 -17.06 12.02 19.23
CA MET A 219 -16.67 13.41 18.98
C MET A 219 -17.66 14.42 19.58
N ARG A 220 -18.97 14.18 19.47
CA ARG A 220 -20.01 14.99 20.13
C ARG A 220 -19.79 15.07 21.65
N LYS A 221 -19.53 13.94 22.30
CA LYS A 221 -19.30 13.87 23.76
C LYS A 221 -18.09 14.71 24.15
N ASP A 222 -17.01 14.65 23.37
CA ASP A 222 -15.80 15.44 23.61
C ASP A 222 -16.02 16.94 23.39
N LEU A 223 -16.82 17.34 22.40
CA LEU A 223 -17.20 18.73 22.16
C LEU A 223 -18.05 19.31 23.30
N LEU A 224 -19.02 18.53 23.82
CA LEU A 224 -19.81 18.92 24.99
C LEU A 224 -18.93 19.09 26.24
N ALA A 225 -18.06 18.11 26.53
CA ALA A 225 -17.14 18.18 27.66
C ALA A 225 -16.19 19.41 27.58
N LYS A 226 -15.75 19.78 26.37
CA LYS A 226 -14.96 21.01 26.13
C LYS A 226 -15.79 22.28 26.38
N ARG A 227 -17.02 22.38 25.87
CA ARG A 227 -17.88 23.56 26.11
C ARG A 227 -18.19 23.74 27.59
N GLU A 228 -18.55 22.68 28.30
CA GLU A 228 -18.77 22.74 29.75
C GLU A 228 -17.51 23.18 30.52
N ALA A 229 -16.34 22.69 30.12
CA ALA A 229 -15.08 23.10 30.75
C ALA A 229 -14.79 24.60 30.51
N ILE A 230 -15.08 25.11 29.31
CA ILE A 230 -14.95 26.53 28.99
C ILE A 230 -15.95 27.37 29.80
N GLN A 231 -17.20 26.94 29.92
CA GLN A 231 -18.21 27.62 30.73
C GLN A 231 -17.81 27.69 32.21
N ARG A 232 -17.38 26.57 32.80
CA ARG A 232 -16.88 26.53 34.19
C ARG A 232 -15.71 27.50 34.40
N MET A 233 -14.73 27.52 33.49
CA MET A 233 -13.60 28.46 33.58
C MET A 233 -14.05 29.94 33.46
N GLN A 234 -15.04 30.24 32.62
CA GLN A 234 -15.60 31.59 32.47
C GLN A 234 -16.37 32.03 33.72
N GLU A 235 -17.18 31.16 34.30
CA GLU A 235 -17.92 31.41 35.56
C GLU A 235 -16.96 31.65 36.74
N GLU A 236 -15.93 30.82 36.90
CA GLU A 236 -14.87 30.98 37.91
C GLU A 236 -14.09 32.30 37.72
N GLU A 237 -13.79 32.69 36.47
CA GLU A 237 -13.13 33.96 36.18
C GLU A 237 -14.02 35.17 36.50
N GLU A 238 -15.32 35.10 36.17
CA GLU A 238 -16.26 36.17 36.47
C GLU A 238 -16.50 36.34 37.98
N GLN A 239 -16.61 35.23 38.73
CA GLN A 239 -16.66 35.25 40.19
C GLN A 239 -15.39 35.89 40.77
N ARG A 240 -14.20 35.47 40.33
CA ARG A 240 -12.92 36.06 40.76
C ARG A 240 -12.83 37.57 40.47
N LYS A 241 -13.33 38.02 39.33
CA LYS A 241 -13.42 39.45 38.97
C LYS A 241 -14.39 40.22 39.88
N LYS A 242 -15.56 39.65 40.18
CA LYS A 242 -16.55 40.25 41.10
C LYS A 242 -15.99 40.38 42.52
N GLU A 243 -15.31 39.34 43.03
CA GLU A 243 -14.65 39.40 44.34
C GLU A 243 -13.52 40.43 44.41
N ALA A 244 -12.68 40.50 43.37
CA ALA A 244 -11.60 41.49 43.30
C ALA A 244 -12.17 42.93 43.30
N ALA A 245 -13.22 43.19 42.50
CA ALA A 245 -13.88 44.49 42.47
C ALA A 245 -14.55 44.86 43.81
N ALA A 246 -15.12 43.88 44.52
CA ALA A 246 -15.67 44.08 45.86
C ALA A 246 -14.57 44.40 46.89
N LYS A 247 -13.43 43.70 46.84
CA LYS A 247 -12.27 43.96 47.72
C LYS A 247 -11.67 45.35 47.49
N VAL A 248 -11.54 45.80 46.24
CA VAL A 248 -11.05 47.15 45.92
C VAL A 248 -12.00 48.24 46.41
N LYS A 249 -13.33 48.05 46.32
CA LYS A 249 -14.32 49.00 46.89
C LYS A 249 -14.39 49.00 48.42
N ALA A 250 -13.82 48.00 49.08
CA ALA A 250 -13.82 47.86 50.54
C ALA A 250 -12.57 48.44 51.21
N VAL A 251 -11.59 48.95 50.46
CA VAL A 251 -10.44 49.68 51.02
C VAL A 251 -10.88 51.13 51.30
N PRO A 252 -10.93 51.57 52.57
CA PRO A 252 -11.22 52.98 52.87
C PRO A 252 -10.05 53.86 52.44
N ALA A 253 -10.36 55.09 52.01
CA ALA A 253 -9.34 56.07 51.66
C ALA A 253 -8.46 56.40 52.88
N VAL A 254 -7.19 56.02 52.82
CA VAL A 254 -6.16 56.53 53.73
C VAL A 254 -5.94 58.00 53.36
N GLN A 255 -6.41 58.91 54.20
CA GLN A 255 -6.12 60.33 54.07
C GLN A 255 -4.68 60.64 54.57
N PRO A 256 -4.07 61.75 54.11
CA PRO A 256 -2.64 61.99 54.29
C PRO A 256 -2.26 62.29 55.74
N LEU A 257 -1.09 61.82 56.15
CA LEU A 257 -0.41 62.29 57.36
C LEU A 257 0.56 63.42 56.96
N GLU A 258 0.27 64.64 57.42
CA GLU A 258 1.23 65.75 57.43
C GLU A 258 2.16 65.67 58.66
N PRO A 259 3.35 66.32 58.63
CA PRO A 259 4.49 65.94 59.47
C PRO A 259 4.61 66.75 60.77
N GLU A 260 5.28 66.15 61.77
CA GLU A 260 5.81 66.81 62.97
C GLU A 260 7.34 66.55 63.08
N PRO A 261 8.13 67.40 63.78
CA PRO A 261 9.55 67.63 63.45
C PRO A 261 10.57 67.19 64.53
N ILE A 262 11.86 67.57 64.33
CA ILE A 262 13.00 67.55 65.29
C ILE A 262 13.72 66.18 65.42
N ASP A 263 15.05 66.03 65.37
CA ASP A 263 16.19 66.95 65.10
C ASP A 263 17.32 66.24 64.34
N ASN A 264 18.34 67.00 63.90
CA ASN A 264 19.60 66.50 63.33
C ASN A 264 20.50 65.76 64.34
N GLU A 265 21.22 64.75 63.86
CA GLU A 265 22.68 64.62 64.11
C GLU A 265 23.35 63.78 63.00
N GLU A 266 24.13 64.45 62.15
CA GLU A 266 25.18 63.88 61.28
C GLU A 266 26.42 63.48 62.12
N PRO A 267 27.45 62.75 61.62
CA PRO A 267 27.88 62.53 60.22
C PRO A 267 28.15 61.01 59.88
N ALA A 268 28.81 60.54 58.81
CA ALA A 268 29.67 61.16 57.79
C ALA A 268 29.77 60.32 56.48
N TYR A 269 29.86 61.03 55.35
CA TYR A 269 30.72 60.86 54.14
C TYR A 269 31.08 59.50 53.48
N GLY A 270 31.05 59.54 52.13
CA GLY A 270 31.66 58.58 51.18
C GLY A 270 30.62 57.96 50.22
N ASP A 271 30.10 58.61 49.17
CA ASP A 271 30.66 59.51 48.12
C ASP A 271 31.29 58.76 46.92
N GLU A 272 31.22 59.36 45.72
CA GLU A 272 31.51 58.84 44.35
C GLU A 272 30.43 57.87 43.78
N GLU A 273 29.55 58.20 42.81
CA GLU A 273 29.70 58.74 41.43
C GLU A 273 30.42 57.80 40.43
N GLU A 274 30.14 57.76 39.12
CA GLU A 274 28.97 58.04 38.25
C GLU A 274 29.29 57.35 36.87
N ASP A 275 28.47 57.57 35.85
CA ASP A 275 28.64 57.25 34.42
C ASP A 275 28.58 55.76 34.01
N SER A 276 27.67 55.33 33.13
CA SER A 276 27.16 55.88 31.86
C SER A 276 28.18 55.79 30.71
N GLU A 277 27.84 54.97 29.71
CA GLU A 277 28.34 55.16 28.36
C GLU A 277 27.31 54.60 27.35
N TYR A 278 26.83 55.49 26.48
CA TYR A 278 25.95 55.22 25.36
C TYR A 278 26.79 55.49 24.11
N GLU A 279 27.09 54.48 23.29
CA GLU A 279 27.71 54.71 21.98
C GLU A 279 26.69 54.49 20.85
N GLU A 280 26.23 55.59 20.26
CA GLU A 280 25.72 55.59 18.88
C GLU A 280 26.89 55.62 17.89
N PRO A 281 26.64 55.19 16.64
CA PRO A 281 27.14 55.99 15.52
C PRO A 281 26.03 56.41 14.54
N ALA A 282 25.75 57.72 14.53
CA ALA A 282 25.28 58.49 13.37
C ALA A 282 26.42 58.61 12.33
N PHE A 283 26.26 58.93 11.04
CA PHE A 283 25.15 59.34 10.14
C PHE A 283 25.65 58.93 8.73
N ASP A 284 24.86 58.52 7.72
CA ASP A 284 23.97 59.30 6.84
C ASP A 284 23.71 58.35 5.61
N ASN A 285 22.70 58.41 4.75
CA ASN A 285 21.56 59.30 4.49
C ASN A 285 20.35 58.42 4.06
N GLY A 286 19.27 59.02 3.55
CA GLY A 286 18.44 58.37 2.53
C GLY A 286 17.11 57.73 2.99
N THR A 287 16.30 58.48 3.73
CA THR A 287 14.82 58.47 3.66
C THR A 287 14.09 57.15 3.30
N SER A 288 13.58 56.39 4.28
CA SER A 288 12.16 55.98 4.40
C SER A 288 11.88 54.82 5.40
N VAL A 289 10.62 54.78 5.84
CA VAL A 289 9.91 54.03 6.92
C VAL A 289 9.86 52.47 6.77
N PRO A 290 9.32 51.66 7.71
CA PRO A 290 10.05 50.90 8.73
C PRO A 290 10.02 49.34 8.60
N THR A 291 10.71 48.67 9.54
CA THR A 291 11.01 47.22 9.70
C THR A 291 9.84 46.21 9.82
N PRO A 292 10.11 44.92 9.51
CA PRO A 292 9.63 43.75 10.26
C PRO A 292 10.71 43.14 11.20
N PRO A 293 10.35 42.56 12.37
CA PRO A 293 11.29 41.93 13.30
C PRO A 293 11.61 40.44 12.96
N PRO A 294 12.70 39.85 13.50
CA PRO A 294 13.14 38.49 13.18
C PRO A 294 12.25 37.39 13.78
N ALA A 295 12.18 36.25 13.08
CA ALA A 295 11.28 35.15 13.39
C ALA A 295 11.71 34.30 14.61
N SER A 296 10.74 33.99 15.47
CA SER A 296 10.84 32.96 16.51
C SER A 296 10.56 31.56 15.91
N PRO A 297 11.14 30.48 16.48
CA PRO A 297 11.07 29.14 15.87
C PRO A 297 9.66 28.53 15.89
N THR A 298 9.23 27.99 14.76
CA THR A 298 7.91 27.36 14.57
C THR A 298 7.82 26.01 15.29
N LEU A 299 6.87 25.87 16.21
CA LEU A 299 6.61 24.62 16.93
C LEU A 299 5.51 23.79 16.25
N TYR A 300 5.76 22.51 16.03
CA TYR A 300 4.80 21.55 15.46
C TYR A 300 4.29 20.57 16.51
N LYS A 301 2.99 20.21 16.44
CA LYS A 301 2.38 19.16 17.27
C LYS A 301 2.09 17.94 16.38
N VAL A 302 2.66 16.79 16.73
CA VAL A 302 2.50 15.54 15.99
C VAL A 302 1.95 14.46 16.94
N ALA A 303 0.96 13.70 16.48
CA ALA A 303 0.46 12.52 17.16
C ALA A 303 0.76 11.28 16.30
N PHE A 304 1.24 10.22 16.93
CA PHE A 304 1.62 8.97 16.27
C PHE A 304 1.35 7.79 17.20
N GLU A 305 0.98 6.65 16.63
CA GLU A 305 0.73 5.40 17.36
C GLU A 305 1.94 4.47 17.23
N VAL A 306 2.37 3.84 18.33
CA VAL A 306 3.51 2.93 18.34
C VAL A 306 3.21 1.74 19.24
N THR A 307 3.36 0.53 18.70
CA THR A 307 3.38 -0.70 19.46
C THR A 307 4.80 -0.97 19.96
N MET A 308 4.98 -1.05 21.28
CA MET A 308 6.29 -1.22 21.91
C MET A 308 6.19 -1.96 23.24
N THR A 309 7.31 -2.48 23.74
CA THR A 309 7.38 -3.08 25.08
C THR A 309 7.40 -2.02 26.19
N THR A 310 7.12 -2.43 27.43
CA THR A 310 7.14 -1.54 28.60
C THR A 310 8.50 -0.85 28.82
N ASP A 311 9.61 -1.53 28.51
CA ASP A 311 10.95 -0.96 28.71
C ASP A 311 11.32 0.02 27.58
N GLN A 312 10.88 -0.22 26.35
CA GLN A 312 10.97 0.77 25.26
C GLN A 312 10.14 2.03 25.56
N MET A 313 8.99 1.89 26.22
CA MET A 313 8.17 3.03 26.66
C MET A 313 8.89 3.90 27.69
N LYS A 314 9.61 3.31 28.65
CA LYS A 314 10.42 4.06 29.63
C LYS A 314 11.53 4.85 28.93
N ALA A 315 12.28 4.20 28.05
CA ALA A 315 13.40 4.84 27.33
C ALA A 315 12.96 6.06 26.50
N ILE A 316 11.78 6.01 25.87
CA ILE A 316 11.25 7.15 25.10
C ILE A 316 10.80 8.30 26.02
N VAL A 317 10.21 7.99 27.18
CA VAL A 317 9.81 9.00 28.18
C VAL A 317 11.02 9.71 28.78
N GLU A 318 12.08 8.95 29.12
CA GLU A 318 13.36 9.50 29.57
C GLU A 318 13.99 10.39 28.51
N TYR A 319 13.99 9.95 27.23
CA TYR A 319 14.53 10.73 26.12
C TYR A 319 13.80 12.08 25.94
N PHE A 320 12.47 12.11 25.95
CA PHE A 320 11.72 13.36 25.83
C PHE A 320 11.97 14.29 27.03
N SER A 321 12.07 13.74 28.24
CA SER A 321 12.35 14.52 29.45
C SER A 321 13.76 15.15 29.41
N ALA A 322 14.76 14.39 28.95
CA ALA A 322 16.15 14.86 28.82
C ALA A 322 16.32 15.99 27.79
N HIS A 323 15.48 16.02 26.75
CA HIS A 323 15.53 17.03 25.68
C HIS A 323 14.50 18.16 25.84
N GLY A 324 13.79 18.23 26.98
CA GLY A 324 12.78 19.27 27.22
C GLY A 324 11.55 19.22 26.29
N ILE A 325 11.27 18.06 25.68
CA ILE A 325 10.19 17.90 24.70
C ILE A 325 8.86 17.66 25.44
N PRO A 326 7.86 18.54 25.30
CA PRO A 326 6.58 18.36 25.98
C PRO A 326 5.77 17.23 25.33
N PHE A 327 5.53 16.15 26.08
CA PHE A 327 4.75 14.98 25.63
C PHE A 327 3.48 14.79 26.47
N LYS A 328 2.47 14.16 25.86
CA LYS A 328 1.23 13.73 26.54
C LYS A 328 0.88 12.32 26.08
N LYS A 329 0.66 11.41 27.03
CA LYS A 329 0.19 10.04 26.73
C LYS A 329 -1.29 10.10 26.35
N ILE A 330 -1.65 9.58 25.17
CA ILE A 330 -3.01 9.74 24.60
C ILE A 330 -3.90 8.51 24.83
N SER A 331 -3.36 7.29 24.93
CA SER A 331 -4.14 6.11 25.36
C SER A 331 -3.28 4.99 25.96
N HIS A 332 -3.94 3.92 26.43
CA HIS A 332 -3.34 2.61 26.67
C HIS A 332 -4.29 1.53 26.13
N SER A 333 -3.91 0.91 25.01
CA SER A 333 -4.44 -0.39 24.61
C SER A 333 -3.42 -1.44 25.03
N ARG A 334 -3.87 -2.49 25.72
CA ARG A 334 -3.03 -3.67 26.00
C ARG A 334 -3.30 -4.68 24.90
N ALA A 335 -2.48 -4.61 23.84
CA ALA A 335 -2.45 -5.66 22.84
C ALA A 335 -1.95 -6.95 23.50
N ASN A 336 -2.84 -7.94 23.57
CA ASN A 336 -2.61 -9.32 23.97
C ASN A 336 -3.00 -10.19 22.78
#